data_AF-A0A520HI63-F1
#
_entry.id   AF-A0A520HI63-F1
#
_cell.length_a   1.000
_cell.length_b   1.000
_cell.length_c   1.000
_cell.angle_alpha   90.00
_cell.angle_beta   90.00
_cell.angle_gamma   90.00
#
_symmetry.space_group_name_H-M   'P 1'
#
loop_
_entity.id
_entity.type
_entity.pdbx_description
1 polymer ?
#
loop_
_entity_poly.entity_id
_entity_poly.type
_entity_poly.pdbx_seq_one_letter_code
_entity_poly.pdbx_strand_id
1 'polypeptide(L)'
;MTDLFSPPDADARGPDPRARTALFAAWLVLAGYFIATHVMWRDEVRAFTLALSGADMVAMLRTIHGEGHPAIWYILLRAAHMIVPVREVLPALAAIIGIGAAAMLAFRAPFRGLVVALALFGEWMVFEYTAVARNYGMSALLLFLFADCYDPRQVRDRGSSWWPGTLLFLLCNTNVPSVLLAGGLLLFWLVELLTVDGWRPTPALRAWAVAAGCAGLGALLCFATVYPPYQDAAVSPHNPQRRPRRAGQ
;
A
#
# COMPACT_ATOMS: atom_id res chain seq x y z
N MET A 1 -29.65 16.62 33.80
CA MET A 1 -28.29 16.11 33.53
C MET A 1 -28.38 15.04 32.43
N THR A 2 -29.11 15.35 31.36
CA THR A 2 -29.63 14.37 30.39
C THR A 2 -29.52 14.88 28.94
N ASP A 3 -28.84 16.02 28.73
CA ASP A 3 -28.67 16.66 27.42
C ASP A 3 -27.24 16.59 26.87
N LEU A 4 -26.31 15.91 27.55
CA LEU A 4 -24.92 15.83 27.11
C LEU A 4 -24.66 14.75 26.04
N PHE A 5 -25.69 13.96 25.69
CA PHE A 5 -25.65 12.90 24.67
C PHE A 5 -26.69 13.08 23.57
N SER A 6 -27.28 14.27 23.44
CA SER A 6 -28.00 14.60 22.22
C SER A 6 -26.99 14.60 21.07
N PRO A 7 -27.20 13.82 20.00
CA PRO A 7 -26.33 13.88 18.84
C PRO A 7 -26.32 15.35 18.37
N PRO A 8 -25.15 15.98 18.15
CA PRO A 8 -25.11 17.32 17.61
C PRO A 8 -25.91 17.29 16.32
N ASP A 9 -26.79 18.28 16.11
CA ASP A 9 -27.59 18.45 14.90
C ASP A 9 -26.68 18.27 13.70
N ALA A 10 -26.64 17.04 13.19
CA ALA A 10 -25.84 16.66 12.07
C ALA A 10 -26.60 17.24 10.90
N ASP A 11 -26.13 18.38 10.42
CA ASP A 11 -26.53 19.00 9.17
C ASP A 11 -26.84 17.85 8.19
N ALA A 12 -28.14 17.60 7.97
CA ALA A 12 -28.65 16.37 7.35
C ALA A 12 -28.35 16.30 5.85
N ARG A 13 -27.48 17.18 5.38
CA ARG A 13 -26.93 17.21 4.03
C ARG A 13 -25.69 16.32 4.05
N GLY A 14 -25.75 15.23 3.28
CA GLY A 14 -24.55 14.47 2.93
C GLY A 14 -23.45 15.41 2.40
N PRO A 15 -22.18 14.96 2.38
CA PRO A 15 -21.06 15.82 2.03
C PRO A 15 -21.34 16.56 0.71
N ASP A 16 -21.31 17.91 0.71
CA ASP A 16 -21.57 18.69 -0.51
C ASP A 16 -20.57 18.27 -1.61
N PRO A 17 -21.05 17.66 -2.71
CA PRO A 17 -20.17 17.17 -3.77
C PRO A 17 -19.31 18.30 -4.37
N ARG A 18 -19.85 19.52 -4.45
CA ARG A 18 -19.12 20.68 -4.98
C ARG A 18 -17.97 21.06 -4.07
N ALA A 19 -18.20 21.06 -2.76
CA ALA A 19 -17.16 21.31 -1.78
C ALA A 19 -16.06 20.22 -1.84
N ARG A 20 -16.43 18.94 -1.99
CA ARG A 20 -15.46 17.84 -2.15
C ARG A 20 -14.64 17.99 -3.43
N THR A 21 -15.28 18.33 -4.55
CA THR A 21 -14.58 18.58 -5.81
C THR A 21 -13.63 19.77 -5.70
N ALA A 22 -14.05 20.87 -5.08
CA ALA A 22 -13.19 22.04 -4.86
C ALA A 22 -11.99 21.71 -3.96
N LEU A 23 -12.20 20.96 -2.87
CA LEU A 23 -11.14 20.48 -2.00
C LEU A 23 -10.14 19.59 -2.75
N PHE A 24 -10.63 18.62 -3.52
CA PHE A 24 -9.79 17.71 -4.29
C PHE A 24 -9.01 18.46 -5.39
N ALA A 25 -9.63 19.42 -6.08
CA ALA A 25 -8.96 20.23 -7.08
C ALA A 25 -7.84 21.09 -6.46
N ALA A 26 -8.10 21.73 -5.32
CA ALA A 26 -7.09 22.49 -4.59
C ALA A 26 -5.93 21.58 -4.11
N TRP A 27 -6.27 20.39 -3.61
CA TRP A 27 -5.29 19.38 -3.22
C TRP A 27 -4.45 18.91 -4.43
N LEU A 28 -5.07 18.70 -5.59
CA LEU A 28 -4.38 18.25 -6.80
C LEU A 28 -3.35 19.28 -7.29
N VAL A 29 -3.65 20.58 -7.19
CA VAL A 29 -2.68 21.64 -7.49
C VAL A 29 -1.48 21.57 -6.53
N LEU A 30 -1.73 21.39 -5.23
CA LEU A 30 -0.68 21.28 -4.22
C LEU A 30 0.18 20.02 -4.43
N ALA A 31 -0.45 18.86 -4.61
CA ALA A 31 0.24 17.61 -4.89
C ALA A 31 1.02 17.71 -6.20
N GLY A 32 0.46 18.33 -7.24
CA GLY A 32 1.13 18.57 -8.51
C GLY A 32 2.40 19.43 -8.37
N TYR A 33 2.37 20.46 -7.53
CA TYR A 33 3.55 21.24 -7.18
C TYR A 33 4.64 20.37 -6.53
N PHE A 34 4.28 19.56 -5.53
CA PHE A 34 5.24 18.66 -4.89
C PHE A 34 5.78 17.60 -5.87
N ILE A 35 4.93 16.95 -6.67
CA ILE A 35 5.36 16.00 -7.71
C ILE A 35 6.37 16.65 -8.67
N ALA A 36 6.12 17.88 -9.11
CA ALA A 36 6.96 18.57 -10.09
C ALA A 36 8.31 19.04 -9.51
N THR A 37 8.35 19.35 -8.22
CA THR A 37 9.55 19.86 -7.53
C THR A 37 10.31 18.80 -6.74
N HIS A 38 9.71 17.63 -6.52
CA HIS A 38 10.31 16.56 -5.72
C HIS A 38 11.58 16.04 -6.38
N VAL A 39 12.68 16.14 -5.65
CA VAL A 39 13.97 15.57 -6.06
C VAL A 39 13.97 14.12 -5.62
N MET A 40 13.98 13.22 -6.60
CA MET A 40 13.97 11.78 -6.36
C MET A 40 15.09 11.39 -5.38
N TRP A 41 14.70 10.74 -4.30
CA TRP A 41 15.63 10.22 -3.31
C TRP A 41 16.36 8.98 -3.82
N ARG A 42 17.47 8.67 -3.14
CA ARG A 42 18.34 7.56 -3.50
C ARG A 42 17.60 6.22 -3.53
N ASP A 43 16.72 5.99 -2.58
CA ASP A 43 15.94 4.76 -2.44
C ASP A 43 14.86 4.62 -3.54
N GLU A 44 14.24 5.72 -3.96
CA GLU A 44 13.32 5.75 -5.11
C GLU A 44 14.03 5.34 -6.40
N VAL A 45 15.18 5.97 -6.68
CA VAL A 45 16.00 5.67 -7.86
C VAL A 45 16.56 4.25 -7.80
N ARG A 46 16.96 3.78 -6.62
CA ARG A 46 17.40 2.39 -6.40
C ARG A 46 16.28 1.40 -6.71
N ALA A 47 15.05 1.65 -6.23
CA ALA A 47 13.91 0.78 -6.51
C ALA A 47 13.64 0.68 -8.01
N PHE A 48 13.72 1.80 -8.73
CA PHE A 48 13.57 1.82 -10.19
C PHE A 48 14.70 1.09 -10.92
N THR A 49 15.95 1.30 -10.50
CA THR A 49 17.11 0.60 -11.07
C THR A 49 17.00 -0.91 -10.89
N LEU A 50 16.54 -1.36 -9.71
CA LEU A 50 16.27 -2.76 -9.42
C LEU A 50 15.13 -3.31 -10.28
N ALA A 51 14.05 -2.54 -10.48
CA ALA A 51 12.94 -2.93 -11.35
C ALA A 51 13.37 -3.11 -12.82
N LEU A 52 14.40 -2.40 -13.25
CA LEU A 52 14.94 -2.51 -14.61
C LEU A 52 16.13 -3.47 -14.73
N SER A 53 16.51 -4.13 -13.65
CA SER A 53 17.62 -5.08 -13.64
C SER A 53 17.28 -6.38 -14.38
N GLY A 54 18.32 -7.00 -14.96
CA GLY A 54 18.20 -8.26 -15.69
C GLY A 54 17.53 -8.16 -17.06
N ALA A 55 17.59 -9.26 -17.82
CA ALA A 55 17.05 -9.33 -19.17
C ALA A 55 15.51 -9.41 -19.20
N ASP A 56 14.91 -10.08 -18.22
CA ASP A 56 13.48 -10.35 -18.14
C ASP A 56 12.93 -10.16 -16.72
N MET A 57 11.61 -10.35 -16.56
CA MET A 57 10.92 -10.16 -15.27
C MET A 57 11.43 -11.17 -14.23
N VAL A 58 11.80 -12.37 -14.66
CA VAL A 58 12.30 -13.42 -13.78
C VAL A 58 13.68 -13.06 -13.25
N ALA A 59 14.57 -12.55 -14.09
CA ALA A 59 15.87 -12.05 -13.70
C ALA A 59 15.72 -10.89 -12.70
N MET A 60 14.82 -9.94 -12.97
CA MET A 60 14.49 -8.86 -12.03
C MET A 60 14.03 -9.43 -10.67
N LEU A 61 13.09 -10.39 -10.66
CA LEU A 61 12.58 -11.00 -9.43
C LEU A 61 13.68 -11.71 -8.61
N ARG A 62 14.66 -12.33 -9.29
CA ARG A 62 15.84 -12.90 -8.63
C ARG A 62 16.74 -11.82 -8.03
N THR A 63 16.89 -10.70 -8.71
CA THR A 63 17.72 -9.57 -8.23
C THR A 63 17.12 -8.87 -7.01
N ILE A 64 15.80 -8.75 -6.94
CA ILE A 64 15.13 -8.12 -5.78
C ILE A 64 14.89 -9.09 -4.62
N HIS A 65 15.23 -10.36 -4.75
CA HIS A 65 15.05 -11.32 -3.67
C HIS A 65 15.96 -10.95 -2.48
N GLY A 66 15.38 -10.80 -1.29
CA GLY A 66 16.07 -10.28 -0.12
C GLY A 66 16.02 -8.76 0.03
N GLU A 67 15.35 -8.04 -0.88
CA GLU A 67 15.07 -6.61 -0.69
C GLU A 67 14.00 -6.38 0.37
N GLY A 68 14.10 -5.26 1.10
CA GLY A 68 13.15 -4.90 2.16
C GLY A 68 11.73 -4.59 1.70
N HIS A 69 11.46 -4.64 0.39
CA HIS A 69 10.16 -4.32 -0.21
C HIS A 69 9.65 -5.49 -1.06
N PRO A 70 8.38 -5.89 -0.93
CA PRO A 70 7.81 -6.97 -1.72
C PRO A 70 7.70 -6.62 -3.22
N ALA A 71 7.49 -7.65 -4.05
CA ALA A 71 7.71 -7.58 -5.49
C ALA A 71 6.75 -6.67 -6.29
N ILE A 72 5.54 -6.37 -5.80
CA ILE A 72 4.50 -5.70 -6.61
C ILE A 72 4.97 -4.34 -7.13
N TRP A 73 5.67 -3.56 -6.32
CA TRP A 73 6.16 -2.24 -6.75
C TRP A 73 7.08 -2.35 -7.96
N TYR A 74 8.04 -3.27 -7.91
CA TYR A 74 9.01 -3.51 -8.99
C TYR A 74 8.32 -4.06 -10.24
N ILE A 75 7.36 -4.96 -10.08
CA ILE A 75 6.59 -5.52 -11.19
C ILE A 75 5.84 -4.41 -11.93
N LEU A 76 5.17 -3.51 -11.20
CA LEU A 76 4.44 -2.39 -11.81
C LEU A 76 5.38 -1.41 -12.52
N LEU A 77 6.51 -1.06 -11.90
CA LEU A 77 7.52 -0.19 -12.50
C LEU A 77 8.07 -0.78 -13.81
N ARG A 78 8.46 -2.06 -13.79
CA ARG A 78 8.99 -2.74 -14.98
C ARG A 78 7.92 -2.85 -16.06
N ALA A 79 6.69 -3.23 -15.70
CA ALA A 79 5.57 -3.31 -16.64
C ALA A 79 5.27 -1.97 -17.31
N ALA A 80 5.20 -0.88 -16.53
CA ALA A 80 5.00 0.45 -17.08
C ALA A 80 6.16 0.89 -17.97
N HIS A 81 7.40 0.60 -17.59
CA HIS A 81 8.58 0.94 -18.39
C HIS A 81 8.68 0.14 -19.70
N MET A 82 8.16 -1.11 -19.74
CA MET A 82 8.07 -1.87 -20.99
C MET A 82 7.11 -1.23 -22.01
N ILE A 83 6.10 -0.49 -21.52
CA ILE A 83 5.14 0.22 -22.39
C ILE A 83 5.67 1.61 -22.75
N VAL A 84 6.25 2.32 -21.76
CA VAL A 84 6.80 3.67 -21.92
C VAL A 84 8.22 3.71 -21.36
N PRO A 85 9.27 3.54 -22.19
CA PRO A 85 10.65 3.36 -21.74
C PRO A 85 11.33 4.69 -21.38
N VAL A 86 10.80 5.38 -20.36
CA VAL A 86 11.30 6.67 -19.87
C VAL A 86 11.43 6.65 -18.34
N ARG A 87 12.33 7.46 -17.80
CA ARG A 87 12.56 7.54 -16.33
C ARG A 87 11.36 8.12 -15.58
N GLU A 88 10.55 8.93 -16.25
CA GLU A 88 9.36 9.58 -15.72
C GLU A 88 8.26 8.58 -15.32
N VAL A 89 8.37 7.31 -15.72
CA VAL A 89 7.50 6.22 -15.24
C VAL A 89 7.49 6.13 -13.72
N LEU A 90 8.64 6.33 -13.07
CA LEU A 90 8.77 6.23 -11.62
C LEU A 90 7.84 7.22 -10.89
N PRO A 91 8.00 8.55 -11.04
CA PRO A 91 7.10 9.51 -10.40
C PRO A 91 5.68 9.46 -10.96
N ALA A 92 5.48 9.18 -12.25
CA ALA A 92 4.14 9.14 -12.83
C ALA A 92 3.29 8.00 -12.23
N LEU A 93 3.86 6.81 -12.08
CA LEU A 93 3.15 5.66 -11.52
C LEU A 93 2.78 5.90 -10.05
N ALA A 94 3.71 6.43 -9.25
CA ALA A 94 3.45 6.78 -7.86
C ALA A 94 2.36 7.85 -7.74
N ALA A 95 2.41 8.90 -8.57
CA ALA A 95 1.40 9.95 -8.60
C ALA A 95 0.03 9.40 -8.97
N ILE A 96 -0.09 8.54 -9.98
CA ILE A 96 -1.36 7.91 -10.36
C ILE A 96 -1.97 7.13 -9.19
N ILE A 97 -1.15 6.35 -8.48
CA ILE A 97 -1.60 5.55 -7.33
C ILE A 97 -2.02 6.45 -6.16
N GLY A 98 -1.19 7.44 -5.81
CA GLY A 98 -1.45 8.38 -4.72
C GLY A 98 -2.67 9.26 -4.97
N ILE A 99 -2.82 9.79 -6.19
CA ILE A 99 -4.02 10.53 -6.62
C ILE A 99 -5.26 9.63 -6.55
N GLY A 100 -5.14 8.36 -6.93
CA GLY A 100 -6.22 7.38 -6.75
C GLY A 100 -6.62 7.20 -5.29
N ALA A 101 -5.65 7.09 -4.38
CA ALA A 101 -5.91 7.00 -2.95
C ALA A 101 -6.59 8.27 -2.41
N ALA A 102 -6.09 9.44 -2.79
CA ALA A 102 -6.67 10.73 -2.42
C ALA A 102 -8.10 10.88 -2.98
N ALA A 103 -8.37 10.41 -4.19
CA ALA A 103 -9.71 10.43 -4.77
C ALA A 103 -10.69 9.54 -3.99
N MET A 104 -10.25 8.35 -3.56
CA MET A 104 -11.05 7.49 -2.67
C MET A 104 -11.38 8.22 -1.36
N LEU A 105 -10.39 8.85 -0.72
CA LEU A 105 -10.61 9.61 0.50
C LEU A 105 -11.54 10.83 0.28
N ALA A 106 -11.36 11.55 -0.83
CA ALA A 106 -12.11 12.75 -1.16
C ALA A 106 -13.58 12.48 -1.51
N PHE A 107 -13.89 11.38 -2.19
CA PHE A 107 -15.21 11.15 -2.77
C PHE A 107 -15.97 9.95 -2.20
N ARG A 108 -15.29 8.97 -1.60
CA ARG A 108 -15.94 7.78 -1.01
C ARG A 108 -16.01 7.82 0.52
N ALA A 109 -15.09 8.54 1.19
CA ALA A 109 -15.02 8.48 2.63
C ALA A 109 -16.24 9.15 3.32
N PRO A 110 -16.89 8.47 4.30
CA PRO A 110 -18.12 8.94 4.96
C PRO A 110 -17.89 10.02 6.02
N PHE A 111 -16.70 10.63 6.06
CA PHE A 111 -16.32 11.60 7.09
C PHE A 111 -16.83 13.02 6.78
N ARG A 112 -16.78 13.89 7.78
CA ARG A 112 -17.08 15.33 7.60
C ARG A 112 -16.03 15.98 6.71
N GLY A 113 -16.42 17.03 5.98
CA GLY A 113 -15.53 17.74 5.06
C GLY A 113 -14.22 18.21 5.70
N LEU A 114 -14.26 18.70 6.94
CA LEU A 114 -13.05 19.10 7.68
C LEU A 114 -12.09 17.94 7.93
N VAL A 115 -12.59 16.76 8.32
CA VAL A 115 -11.75 15.58 8.56
C VAL A 115 -11.08 15.14 7.26
N VAL A 116 -11.83 15.12 6.17
CA VAL A 116 -11.28 14.82 4.85
C VAL A 116 -10.27 15.86 4.40
N ALA A 117 -10.53 17.15 4.62
CA ALA A 117 -9.58 18.20 4.31
C ALA A 117 -8.28 18.03 5.10
N LEU A 118 -8.35 17.83 6.42
CA LEU A 118 -7.17 17.61 7.25
C LEU A 118 -6.38 16.37 6.80
N ALA A 119 -7.06 15.28 6.46
CA ALA A 119 -6.41 14.06 5.99
C ALA A 119 -5.81 14.21 4.58
N LEU A 120 -6.50 14.89 3.66
CA LEU A 120 -6.00 15.16 2.30
C LEU A 120 -4.80 16.08 2.32
N PHE A 121 -4.88 17.21 3.02
CA PHE A 121 -3.81 18.21 3.08
C PHE A 121 -2.70 17.87 4.09
N GLY A 122 -2.79 16.71 4.74
CA GLY A 122 -1.73 16.17 5.58
C GLY A 122 -0.51 15.75 4.75
N GLU A 123 0.67 15.84 5.36
CA GLU A 123 1.96 15.46 4.77
C GLU A 123 1.93 14.08 4.12
N TRP A 124 1.35 13.09 4.81
CA TRP A 124 1.30 11.72 4.32
C TRP A 124 0.58 11.60 2.97
N MET A 125 -0.56 12.27 2.80
CA MET A 125 -1.35 12.13 1.58
C MET A 125 -0.75 12.93 0.42
N VAL A 126 -0.32 14.17 0.68
CA VAL A 126 0.26 15.05 -0.34
C VAL A 126 1.64 14.56 -0.79
N PHE A 127 2.49 14.17 0.17
CA PHE A 127 3.90 13.93 -0.06
C PHE A 127 4.24 12.44 -0.05
N GLU A 128 4.16 11.76 1.09
CA GLU A 128 4.64 10.38 1.24
C GLU A 128 3.89 9.35 0.38
N TYR A 129 2.59 9.54 0.16
CA TYR A 129 1.76 8.62 -0.63
C TYR A 129 1.65 9.00 -2.10
N THR A 130 2.03 10.22 -2.46
CA THR A 130 1.76 10.77 -3.81
C THR A 130 3.00 11.28 -4.52
N ALA A 131 3.79 12.16 -3.89
CA ALA A 131 4.97 12.76 -4.51
C ALA A 131 6.21 11.87 -4.42
N VAL A 132 6.42 11.23 -3.26
CA VAL A 132 7.51 10.28 -3.04
C VAL A 132 7.17 8.98 -3.77
N ALA A 133 8.00 8.60 -4.74
CA ALA A 133 7.82 7.46 -5.63
C ALA A 133 8.15 6.11 -4.98
N ARG A 134 7.41 5.83 -3.90
CA ARG A 134 7.50 4.62 -3.09
C ARG A 134 6.17 3.89 -3.04
N ASN A 135 6.22 2.70 -2.46
CA ASN A 135 5.12 1.76 -2.35
C ASN A 135 4.06 2.09 -1.29
N TYR A 136 4.21 3.18 -0.52
CA TYR A 136 3.27 3.54 0.55
C TYR A 136 1.91 3.97 0.02
N GLY A 137 1.86 4.70 -1.10
CA GLY A 137 0.61 5.08 -1.76
C GLY A 137 -0.24 3.88 -2.17
N MET A 138 0.39 2.76 -2.53
CA MET A 138 -0.33 1.52 -2.86
C MET A 138 -1.05 0.96 -1.63
N SER A 139 -0.40 0.95 -0.46
CA SER A 139 -1.03 0.49 0.78
C SER A 139 -2.22 1.36 1.13
N ALA A 140 -2.08 2.69 1.03
CA ALA A 140 -3.19 3.62 1.27
C ALA A 140 -4.36 3.37 0.31
N LEU A 141 -4.10 3.25 -0.99
CA LEU A 141 -5.12 2.94 -2.00
C LEU A 141 -5.85 1.63 -1.69
N LEU A 142 -5.11 0.55 -1.43
CA LEU A 142 -5.70 -0.76 -1.15
C LEU A 142 -6.51 -0.78 0.16
N LEU A 143 -6.08 -0.05 1.19
CA LEU A 143 -6.84 0.12 2.43
C LEU A 143 -8.15 0.87 2.18
N PHE A 144 -8.14 1.92 1.38
CA PHE A 144 -9.36 2.67 1.06
C PHE A 144 -10.30 1.88 0.16
N LEU A 145 -9.77 1.13 -0.81
CA LEU A 145 -10.57 0.20 -1.62
C LEU A 145 -11.18 -0.91 -0.76
N PHE A 146 -10.43 -1.44 0.20
CA PHE A 146 -10.95 -2.41 1.15
C PHE A 146 -12.08 -1.80 1.97
N ALA A 147 -11.88 -0.63 2.55
CA ALA A 147 -12.89 0.06 3.36
C ALA A 147 -14.16 0.42 2.56
N ASP A 148 -14.03 0.83 1.31
CA ASP A 148 -15.16 1.14 0.41
C ASP A 148 -15.95 -0.10 0.02
N CYS A 149 -15.27 -1.24 -0.18
CA CYS A 149 -15.90 -2.51 -0.53
C CYS A 149 -16.38 -3.31 0.70
N TYR A 150 -15.87 -3.00 1.88
CA TYR A 150 -16.22 -3.67 3.13
C TYR A 150 -17.55 -3.14 3.65
N ASP A 151 -18.63 -3.79 3.24
CA ASP A 151 -19.94 -3.63 3.88
C ASP A 151 -20.24 -4.90 4.70
N PRO A 152 -20.25 -4.81 6.04
CA PRO A 152 -20.54 -5.94 6.92
C PRO A 152 -21.85 -6.67 6.59
N ARG A 153 -22.86 -5.94 6.13
CA ARG A 153 -24.17 -6.51 5.79
C ARG A 153 -24.12 -7.24 4.45
N GLN A 154 -23.45 -6.67 3.44
CA GLN A 154 -23.33 -7.32 2.13
C GLN A 154 -22.42 -8.54 2.16
N VAL A 155 -21.34 -8.51 2.94
CA VAL A 155 -20.44 -9.65 3.15
C VAL A 155 -21.18 -10.81 3.83
N ARG A 156 -22.12 -10.50 4.75
CA ARG A 156 -22.99 -11.47 5.39
C ARG A 156 -23.99 -12.10 4.42
N ASP A 157 -24.66 -11.28 3.61
CA ASP A 157 -25.80 -11.73 2.81
C ASP A 157 -25.39 -12.37 1.48
N ARG A 158 -24.28 -11.94 0.86
CA ARG A 158 -23.80 -12.47 -0.43
C ARG A 158 -22.90 -13.71 -0.33
N GLY A 159 -22.40 -14.05 0.86
CA GLY A 159 -21.37 -15.08 1.01
C GLY A 159 -20.03 -14.71 0.35
N SER A 160 -19.20 -15.72 0.06
CA SER A 160 -17.77 -15.62 -0.33
C SER A 160 -17.48 -14.74 -1.55
N SER A 161 -17.47 -13.42 -1.37
CA SER A 161 -16.84 -12.49 -2.31
C SER A 161 -15.33 -12.69 -2.24
N TRP A 162 -14.69 -12.96 -3.38
CA TRP A 162 -13.25 -13.14 -3.47
C TRP A 162 -12.49 -11.80 -3.35
N TRP A 163 -13.19 -10.69 -3.56
CA TRP A 163 -12.59 -9.35 -3.64
C TRP A 163 -11.86 -8.89 -2.36
N PRO A 164 -12.43 -9.02 -1.13
CA PRO A 164 -11.71 -8.67 0.09
C PRO A 164 -10.42 -9.49 0.28
N GLY A 165 -10.47 -10.78 -0.05
CA GLY A 165 -9.30 -11.66 0.00
C GLY A 165 -8.19 -11.24 -0.96
N THR A 166 -8.55 -10.88 -2.19
CA THR A 166 -7.60 -10.36 -3.18
C THR A 166 -6.98 -9.03 -2.75
N LEU A 167 -7.77 -8.09 -2.22
CA LEU A 167 -7.25 -6.82 -1.70
C LEU A 167 -6.26 -7.04 -0.55
N LEU A 168 -6.58 -7.93 0.39
CA LEU A 168 -5.67 -8.27 1.50
C LEU A 168 -4.40 -8.98 1.02
N PHE A 169 -4.51 -9.88 0.04
CA PHE A 169 -3.35 -10.52 -0.60
C PHE A 169 -2.42 -9.47 -1.24
N LEU A 170 -2.98 -8.53 -1.99
CA LEU A 170 -2.22 -7.44 -2.61
C LEU A 170 -1.63 -6.51 -1.56
N LEU A 171 -2.38 -6.19 -0.49
CA LEU A 171 -1.94 -5.33 0.60
C LEU A 171 -0.70 -5.90 1.29
N CYS A 172 -0.69 -7.20 1.60
CA CYS A 172 0.49 -7.89 2.14
C CYS A 172 1.74 -7.75 1.25
N ASN A 173 1.56 -7.59 -0.06
CA ASN A 173 2.65 -7.48 -1.04
C ASN A 173 2.95 -6.03 -1.44
N THR A 174 2.44 -5.04 -0.71
CA THR A 174 2.84 -3.64 -0.90
C THR A 174 4.08 -3.30 -0.09
N ASN A 175 4.07 -3.53 1.23
CA ASN A 175 5.20 -3.37 2.14
C ASN A 175 5.04 -4.28 3.37
N VAL A 176 6.14 -4.51 4.10
CA VAL A 176 6.14 -5.39 5.29
C VAL A 176 5.15 -4.94 6.37
N PRO A 177 5.05 -3.64 6.74
CA PRO A 177 4.05 -3.19 7.72
C PRO A 177 2.60 -3.49 7.31
N SER A 178 2.30 -3.52 6.02
CA SER A 178 0.95 -3.80 5.51
C SER A 178 0.48 -5.23 5.78
N VAL A 179 1.39 -6.18 6.03
CA VAL A 179 1.04 -7.52 6.49
C VAL A 179 0.35 -7.45 7.86
N LEU A 180 0.84 -6.60 8.77
CA LEU A 180 0.22 -6.38 10.08
C LEU A 180 -1.15 -5.71 9.93
N LEU A 181 -1.28 -4.75 9.02
CA LEU A 181 -2.56 -4.10 8.72
C LEU A 181 -3.58 -5.09 8.16
N ALA A 182 -3.18 -5.96 7.23
CA ALA A 182 -4.05 -7.01 6.69
C ALA A 182 -4.51 -7.98 7.80
N GLY A 183 -3.60 -8.38 8.70
CA GLY A 183 -3.93 -9.19 9.86
C GLY A 183 -4.89 -8.48 10.83
N GLY A 184 -4.70 -7.20 11.07
CA GLY A 184 -5.59 -6.37 11.89
C GLY A 184 -7.01 -6.26 11.30
N LEU A 185 -7.13 -6.06 9.98
CA LEU A 185 -8.42 -6.04 9.29
C LEU A 185 -9.13 -7.39 9.34
N LEU A 186 -8.40 -8.49 9.17
CA LEU A 186 -8.96 -9.84 9.31
C LEU A 186 -9.42 -10.11 10.74
N LEU A 187 -8.64 -9.68 11.73
CA LEU A 187 -9.02 -9.83 13.14
C LEU A 187 -10.26 -9.01 13.45
N PHE A 188 -10.33 -7.75 12.99
CA PHE A 188 -11.50 -6.89 13.13
C PHE A 188 -12.75 -7.58 12.55
N TRP A 189 -12.65 -8.07 11.32
CA TRP A 189 -13.76 -8.78 10.66
C TRP A 189 -14.14 -10.07 11.42
N LEU A 190 -13.17 -10.83 11.94
CA LEU A 190 -13.45 -12.02 12.74
C LEU A 190 -14.21 -11.68 14.03
N VAL A 191 -13.76 -10.65 14.76
CA VAL A 191 -14.41 -10.20 16.00
C VAL A 191 -15.83 -9.76 15.72
N GLU A 192 -16.05 -8.97 14.66
CA GLU A 192 -17.39 -8.55 14.24
C GLU A 192 -18.28 -9.77 13.97
N LEU A 193 -17.82 -10.76 13.21
CA LEU A 193 -18.55 -12.00 12.95
C LEU A 193 -18.90 -12.77 14.23
N LEU A 194 -17.93 -12.94 15.14
CA LEU A 194 -18.13 -13.69 16.39
C LEU A 194 -19.08 -12.96 17.35
N THR A 195 -19.08 -11.62 17.36
CA THR A 195 -20.00 -10.84 18.20
C THR A 195 -21.45 -10.90 17.73
N VAL A 196 -21.69 -11.00 16.42
CA VAL A 196 -23.04 -10.98 15.85
C VAL A 196 -23.63 -12.39 15.69
N ASP A 197 -22.87 -13.32 15.10
CA ASP A 197 -23.37 -14.66 14.72
C ASP A 197 -22.91 -15.77 15.68
N GLY A 198 -21.95 -15.48 16.55
CA GLY A 198 -21.27 -16.48 17.37
C GLY A 198 -20.44 -17.46 16.51
N TRP A 199 -20.21 -18.67 17.03
CA TRP A 199 -19.42 -19.72 16.36
C TRP A 199 -20.23 -20.57 15.36
N ARG A 200 -21.35 -20.04 14.85
CA ARG A 200 -22.19 -20.78 13.91
C ARG A 200 -21.53 -20.80 12.53
N PRO A 201 -21.53 -21.92 11.80
CA PRO A 201 -20.94 -21.99 10.47
C PRO A 201 -21.84 -21.24 9.46
N THR A 202 -21.58 -19.95 9.29
CA THR A 202 -22.29 -19.08 8.35
C THR A 202 -21.52 -18.93 7.02
N PRO A 203 -22.18 -18.56 5.92
CA PRO A 203 -21.50 -18.16 4.68
C PRO A 203 -20.49 -17.04 4.88
N ALA A 204 -20.72 -16.16 5.85
CA ALA A 204 -19.83 -15.07 6.22
C ALA A 204 -18.51 -15.59 6.83
N LEU A 205 -18.56 -16.62 7.69
CA LEU A 205 -17.37 -17.29 8.23
C LEU A 205 -16.55 -17.97 7.12
N ARG A 206 -17.21 -18.54 6.12
CA ARG A 206 -16.52 -19.10 4.94
C ARG A 206 -15.83 -18.00 4.12
N ALA A 207 -16.50 -16.87 3.90
CA ALA A 207 -15.92 -15.73 3.19
C ALA A 207 -14.68 -15.20 3.91
N TRP A 208 -14.77 -15.07 5.24
CA TRP A 208 -13.64 -14.70 6.09
C TRP A 208 -12.49 -15.72 5.98
N ALA A 209 -12.79 -17.03 6.02
CA ALA A 209 -11.76 -18.07 5.90
C ALA A 209 -11.04 -18.04 4.54
N VAL A 210 -11.78 -17.78 3.45
CA VAL A 210 -11.19 -17.58 2.11
C VAL A 210 -10.29 -16.35 2.10
N ALA A 211 -10.76 -15.22 2.64
CA ALA A 211 -9.97 -14.01 2.72
C ALA A 211 -8.71 -14.18 3.59
N ALA A 212 -8.82 -14.92 4.70
CA ALA A 212 -7.70 -15.28 5.56
C ALA A 212 -6.69 -16.19 4.83
N GLY A 213 -7.17 -17.16 4.05
CA GLY A 213 -6.33 -17.98 3.18
C GLY A 213 -5.57 -17.15 2.14
N CYS A 214 -6.26 -16.23 1.46
CA CYS A 214 -5.64 -15.30 0.52
C CYS A 214 -4.59 -14.41 1.21
N ALA A 215 -4.93 -13.78 2.33
CA ALA A 215 -3.98 -12.93 3.06
C ALA A 215 -2.78 -13.73 3.60
N GLY A 216 -2.99 -14.96 4.05
CA GLY A 216 -1.95 -15.88 4.49
C GLY A 216 -0.98 -16.24 3.36
N LEU A 217 -1.50 -16.57 2.18
CA LEU A 217 -0.68 -16.75 0.97
C LEU A 217 0.08 -15.47 0.61
N GLY A 218 -0.57 -14.31 0.72
CA GLY A 218 0.06 -13.01 0.48
C GLY A 218 1.19 -12.71 1.45
N ALA A 219 1.00 -13.02 2.73
CA ALA A 219 2.02 -12.86 3.77
C ALA A 219 3.20 -13.83 3.57
N LEU A 220 2.93 -15.07 3.18
CA LEU A 220 3.97 -16.04 2.82
C LEU A 220 4.79 -15.58 1.62
N LEU A 221 4.14 -15.03 0.59
CA LEU A 221 4.82 -14.47 -0.57
C LEU A 221 5.65 -13.22 -0.21
N CYS A 222 5.11 -12.33 0.61
CA CYS A 222 5.84 -11.19 1.15
C CYS A 222 7.08 -11.67 1.93
N PHE A 223 6.94 -12.68 2.79
CA PHE A 223 8.05 -13.24 3.53
C PHE A 223 9.09 -13.86 2.58
N ALA A 224 8.66 -14.68 1.63
CA ALA A 224 9.56 -15.33 0.67
C ALA A 224 10.30 -14.34 -0.23
N THR A 225 9.73 -13.16 -0.51
CA THR A 225 10.40 -12.13 -1.32
C THR A 225 11.40 -11.31 -0.51
N VAL A 226 11.05 -10.97 0.73
CA VAL A 226 11.85 -10.10 1.60
C VAL A 226 12.92 -10.85 2.40
N TYR A 227 12.73 -12.15 2.64
CA TYR A 227 13.66 -12.95 3.43
C TYR A 227 15.03 -13.02 2.72
N PRO A 228 16.11 -12.55 3.37
CA PRO A 228 17.41 -12.48 2.73
C PRO A 228 17.97 -13.89 2.49
N PRO A 229 18.55 -14.17 1.31
CA PRO A 229 19.27 -15.42 1.08
C PRO A 229 20.49 -15.48 2.02
N TYR A 230 20.72 -16.64 2.64
CA TYR A 230 21.77 -16.88 3.64
C TYR A 230 23.20 -16.51 3.19
N GLN A 231 23.46 -16.28 1.90
CA GLN A 231 24.77 -16.00 1.34
C GLN A 231 25.25 -14.55 1.52
N ASP A 232 24.36 -13.58 1.71
CA ASP A 232 24.75 -12.15 1.75
C ASP A 232 24.93 -11.58 3.16
N ALA A 233 24.50 -12.30 4.21
CA ALA A 233 24.65 -11.85 5.60
C ALA A 233 26.06 -12.11 6.19
N ALA A 234 26.92 -12.86 5.51
CA ALA A 234 28.13 -13.44 6.11
C ALA A 234 29.44 -13.22 5.32
N VAL A 235 29.56 -12.22 4.45
CA VAL A 235 30.86 -11.82 3.89
C VAL A 235 31.41 -10.62 4.66
N SER A 236 31.99 -10.88 5.84
CA SER A 236 32.93 -9.92 6.45
C SER A 236 34.17 -9.82 5.55
N PRO A 237 34.62 -8.62 5.14
CA PRO A 237 35.88 -8.48 4.42
C PRO A 237 37.04 -8.66 5.40
N HIS A 238 37.33 -9.90 5.80
CA HIS A 238 38.61 -10.21 6.44
C HIS A 238 39.66 -10.45 5.38
N ASN A 239 40.30 -9.37 4.91
CA ASN A 239 41.64 -9.50 4.35
C ASN A 239 42.51 -8.26 4.59
N PRO A 240 43.09 -8.10 5.80
CA PRO A 240 44.26 -7.28 5.98
C PRO A 240 45.49 -8.20 5.99
N GLN A 241 46.08 -8.46 4.81
CA GLN A 241 47.55 -8.54 4.58
C GLN A 241 47.89 -9.35 3.32
N ARG A 242 47.95 -8.68 2.18
CA ARG A 242 48.96 -8.95 1.16
C ARG A 242 49.62 -7.64 0.76
N ARG A 243 50.64 -7.23 1.52
CA ARG A 243 51.63 -6.27 1.01
C ARG A 243 52.65 -7.05 0.16
N PRO A 244 52.98 -6.61 -1.06
CA PRO A 244 54.10 -7.16 -1.79
C PRO A 244 55.40 -6.77 -1.04
N ARG A 245 56.19 -7.76 -0.62
CA ARG A 245 57.57 -7.52 -0.17
C ARG A 245 58.34 -6.99 -1.38
N ARG A 246 58.76 -5.72 -1.29
CA ARG A 246 59.68 -5.10 -2.24
C ARG A 246 60.99 -5.89 -2.30
N ALA A 247 61.51 -6.03 -3.52
CA ALA A 247 62.85 -6.49 -3.81
C ALA A 247 63.91 -5.65 -3.08
N GLY A 248 64.97 -6.30 -2.61
CA GLY A 248 66.10 -5.67 -1.96
C GLY A 248 67.04 -6.66 -1.31
N GLN A 249 67.78 -7.41 -2.14
CA GLN A 249 69.20 -7.77 -2.01
C GLN A 249 69.60 -8.63 -3.21
#